data_AF-A0A916YSW4-F1
#
_entry.id   AF-A0A916YSW4-F1
#
_cell.length_a   1.000
_cell.length_b   1.000
_cell.length_c   1.000
_cell.angle_alpha   90.00
_cell.angle_beta   90.00
_cell.angle_gamma   90.00
#
_symmetry.space_group_name_H-M   'P 1'
#
loop_
_entity.id
_entity.type
_entity.pdbx_description
1 polymer ?
#
loop_
_entity_poly.entity_id
_entity_poly.type
_entity_poly.pdbx_seq_one_letter_code
_entity_poly.pdbx_strand_id
1 'polypeptide(L)'
;MDGFEIVSTQFGWDSCVYVLLNNRNPGGGRGKIIPVDPKKTYTCKVLIIKENVIETVVMEGQQFNYHYVQPLRNQLLLVGTTSTYYGKDKYDLNAKVCDYNGSTIREFLLGDGIQSAAMAGTSQSVSRVLSPGMSMAINDMRTKRHILPIVMQ
;
A
#
# COMPACT_ATOMS: atom_id res chain seq x y z
N MET A 1 12.09 17.17 -8.47
CA MET A 1 11.37 16.56 -7.34
C MET A 1 12.42 16.09 -6.36
N ASP A 2 12.95 17.01 -5.57
CA ASP A 2 14.10 16.70 -4.70
C ASP A 2 13.64 15.88 -3.49
N GLY A 3 14.42 14.86 -3.15
CA GLY A 3 14.17 14.04 -1.97
C GLY A 3 13.09 12.95 -2.09
N PHE A 4 12.46 12.74 -3.25
CA PHE A 4 11.47 11.67 -3.46
C PHE A 4 11.87 10.72 -4.60
N GLU A 5 11.48 9.45 -4.50
CA GLU A 5 11.58 8.47 -5.57
C GLU A 5 10.21 7.92 -5.93
N ILE A 6 9.97 7.71 -7.22
CA ILE A 6 8.78 7.00 -7.71
C ILE A 6 8.99 5.52 -7.39
N VAL A 7 8.04 4.94 -6.67
CA VAL A 7 8.05 3.54 -6.24
C VAL A 7 7.14 2.69 -7.14
N SER A 8 5.95 3.21 -7.46
CA SER A 8 5.02 2.51 -8.36
C SER A 8 4.15 3.49 -9.14
N THR A 9 3.71 3.04 -10.32
CA THR A 9 2.69 3.69 -11.14
C THR A 9 1.61 2.67 -11.46
N GLN A 10 0.37 2.94 -11.09
CA GLN A 10 -0.74 1.98 -11.21
C GLN A 10 -1.99 2.66 -11.77
N PHE A 11 -2.73 1.94 -12.61
CA PHE A 11 -4.06 2.35 -13.05
C PHE A 11 -5.09 1.98 -11.99
N GLY A 12 -5.93 2.95 -11.63
CA GLY A 12 -7.11 2.73 -10.81
C GLY A 12 -8.29 2.22 -11.64
N TRP A 13 -9.26 1.61 -10.98
CA TRP A 13 -10.54 1.21 -11.60
C TRP A 13 -11.40 2.41 -12.02
N ASP A 14 -11.07 3.60 -11.51
CA ASP A 14 -11.72 4.89 -11.76
C ASP A 14 -11.10 5.66 -12.95
N SER A 15 -10.27 4.99 -13.76
CA SER A 15 -9.54 5.56 -14.91
C SER A 15 -8.50 6.62 -14.55
N CYS A 16 -8.14 6.76 -13.27
CA CYS A 16 -7.04 7.62 -12.83
C CYS A 16 -5.71 6.83 -12.82
N VAL A 17 -4.59 7.53 -13.01
CA VAL A 17 -3.25 6.99 -12.75
C VAL A 17 -2.79 7.43 -11.38
N TYR A 18 -2.35 6.47 -10.57
CA TYR A 18 -1.83 6.68 -9.23
C TYR A 18 -0.32 6.45 -9.24
N VAL A 19 0.44 7.48 -8.89
CA VAL A 19 1.90 7.42 -8.76
C VAL A 19 2.26 7.50 -7.28
N LEU A 20 2.86 6.44 -6.76
CA LEU A 20 3.37 6.37 -5.39
C LEU A 20 4.81 6.87 -5.36
N LEU A 21 5.09 7.78 -4.43
CA LEU A 21 6.43 8.26 -4.15
C LEU A 21 6.74 8.11 -2.66
N ASN A 22 7.95 7.66 -2.35
CA ASN A 22 8.48 7.68 -0.99
C ASN A 22 9.64 8.67 -0.91
N ASN A 23 9.82 9.31 0.24
CA ASN A 23 11.00 10.12 0.46
C ASN A 23 12.25 9.21 0.46
N ARG A 24 13.33 9.65 -0.21
CA ARG A 24 14.60 8.93 -0.21
C ARG A 24 15.14 8.88 1.21
N ASN A 25 15.40 7.67 1.71
CA ASN A 25 16.19 7.51 2.91
C ASN A 25 17.66 7.85 2.57
N PRO A 26 18.33 8.79 3.25
CA PRO A 26 19.74 9.05 3.02
C PRO A 26 20.53 7.74 3.24
N GLY A 27 21.15 7.22 2.17
CA GLY A 27 21.93 5.97 2.16
C GLY A 27 21.27 4.75 1.50
N GLY A 28 19.99 4.84 1.10
CA GLY A 28 19.29 3.78 0.37
C GLY A 28 19.42 3.94 -1.14
N GLY A 29 20.18 3.08 -1.82
CA GLY A 29 20.10 2.95 -3.27
C GLY A 29 18.78 2.29 -3.70
N ARG A 30 18.33 2.57 -4.93
CA ARG A 30 17.16 1.91 -5.56
C ARG A 30 17.19 0.40 -5.31
N GLY A 31 16.08 -0.16 -4.81
CA GLY A 31 15.91 -1.61 -4.67
C GLY A 31 16.54 -2.25 -3.42
N LYS A 32 17.12 -1.48 -2.49
CA LYS A 32 17.50 -2.01 -1.18
C LYS A 32 16.27 -2.10 -0.27
N ILE A 33 15.97 -3.32 0.21
CA ILE A 33 15.08 -3.52 1.34
C ILE A 33 15.80 -2.98 2.57
N ILE A 34 15.34 -1.81 3.05
CA ILE A 34 15.86 -1.23 4.29
C ILE A 34 14.97 -1.77 5.42
N PRO A 35 15.54 -2.38 6.48
CA PRO A 35 14.78 -2.75 7.67
C PRO A 35 14.00 -1.54 8.18
N VAL A 36 12.75 -1.76 8.57
CA VAL A 36 11.93 -0.74 9.22
C VAL A 36 12.65 -0.32 10.50
N ASP A 37 13.06 0.95 10.56
CA ASP A 37 13.57 1.56 11.79
C ASP A 37 12.38 2.18 12.53
N PRO A 38 11.95 1.62 13.67
CA PRO A 38 10.76 2.09 14.38
C PRO A 38 10.89 3.52 14.92
N LYS A 39 12.09 4.13 14.88
CA LYS A 39 12.30 5.54 15.24
C LYS A 39 12.29 6.48 14.03
N LYS A 40 12.31 5.96 12.81
CA LYS A 40 12.26 6.76 11.59
C LYS A 40 10.85 6.80 11.04
N THR A 41 10.47 8.00 10.63
CA THR A 41 9.24 8.22 9.88
C THR A 41 9.56 8.62 8.45
N TYR A 42 8.76 8.11 7.53
CA TYR A 42 8.81 8.37 6.11
C TYR A 42 7.68 9.31 5.73
N THR A 43 7.90 10.04 4.65
CA THR A 43 6.85 10.80 3.98
C THR A 43 6.55 10.10 2.67
N CYS A 44 5.29 9.72 2.52
CA CYS A 44 4.76 9.14 1.31
C CYS A 44 3.93 10.20 0.56
N LYS A 45 4.01 10.22 -0.76
CA LYS A 45 3.16 11.05 -1.62
C LYS A 45 2.46 10.17 -2.64
N VAL A 46 1.22 10.48 -2.93
CA VAL A 46 0.47 9.90 -4.05
C VAL A 46 0.07 11.02 -4.98
N LEU A 47 0.51 10.93 -6.24
CA LEU A 47 0.00 11.77 -7.30
C LEU A 47 -1.18 11.04 -7.96
N ILE A 48 -2.31 11.73 -8.06
CA ILE A 48 -3.52 11.24 -8.72
C ILE A 48 -3.65 12.04 -10.00
N ILE A 49 -3.46 11.37 -11.12
CA ILE A 49 -3.46 11.98 -12.44
C ILE A 49 -4.75 11.59 -13.14
N LYS A 50 -5.55 12.60 -13.47
CA LYS A 50 -6.80 12.44 -14.22
C LYS A 50 -6.84 13.49 -15.32
N GLU A 51 -6.80 13.04 -16.57
CA GLU A 51 -6.77 13.92 -17.74
C GLU A 51 -5.65 14.97 -17.62
N ASN A 52 -6.00 16.23 -17.40
CA ASN A 52 -5.07 17.36 -17.28
C ASN A 52 -4.89 17.86 -15.84
N VAL A 53 -5.42 17.14 -14.84
CA VAL A 53 -5.34 17.50 -13.42
C VAL A 53 -4.41 16.53 -12.70
N ILE A 54 -3.53 17.08 -11.86
CA ILE A 54 -2.68 16.34 -10.95
C ILE A 54 -3.01 16.79 -9.52
N GLU A 55 -3.55 15.87 -8.73
CA GLU A 55 -3.73 16.07 -7.29
C GLU A 55 -2.61 15.37 -6.54
N THR A 56 -2.26 15.89 -5.36
CA THR A 56 -1.21 15.31 -4.51
C THR A 56 -1.74 15.08 -3.11
N VAL A 57 -1.67 13.83 -2.66
CA VAL A 57 -1.91 13.47 -1.26
C VAL A 57 -0.57 13.27 -0.58
N VAL A 58 -0.33 13.95 0.54
CA VAL A 58 0.90 13.85 1.32
C VAL A 58 0.60 13.14 2.64
N MET A 59 1.31 12.05 2.92
CA MET A 59 1.17 11.26 4.14
C MET A 59 2.50 11.28 4.89
N GLU A 60 2.57 12.06 5.95
CA GLU A 60 3.74 12.20 6.81
C GLU A 60 3.70 11.17 7.95
N GLY A 61 4.80 11.03 8.70
CA GLY A 61 4.81 10.20 9.91
C GLY A 61 4.69 8.69 9.67
N GLN A 62 4.93 8.21 8.44
CA GLN A 62 4.70 6.81 8.08
C GLN A 62 5.82 5.92 8.61
N GLN A 63 5.48 4.76 9.19
CA GLN A 63 6.48 3.81 9.70
C GLN A 63 6.90 2.77 8.65
N PHE A 64 6.22 2.73 7.51
CA PHE A 64 6.44 1.77 6.45
C PHE A 64 6.81 2.44 5.12
N ASN A 65 7.62 1.73 4.34
CA ASN A 65 7.78 2.01 2.92
C ASN A 65 6.71 1.23 2.15
N TYR A 66 5.79 1.95 1.53
CA TYR A 66 4.77 1.34 0.69
C TYR A 66 5.30 1.12 -0.73
N HIS A 67 4.78 0.10 -1.38
CA HIS A 67 5.21 -0.36 -2.70
C HIS A 67 4.09 -0.32 -3.74
N TYR A 68 2.83 -0.29 -3.29
CA TYR A 68 1.67 -0.16 -4.15
C TYR A 68 0.67 0.82 -3.56
N VAL A 69 -0.09 1.46 -4.45
CA VAL A 69 -1.23 2.31 -4.16
C VAL A 69 -2.43 1.92 -5.03
N GLN A 70 -3.60 1.87 -4.42
CA GLN A 70 -4.85 1.62 -5.15
C GLN A 70 -5.98 2.53 -4.65
N PRO A 71 -6.87 3.00 -5.53
CA PRO A 71 -8.07 3.70 -5.10
C PRO A 71 -9.04 2.77 -4.38
N LEU A 72 -9.55 3.25 -3.25
CA LEU A 72 -10.54 2.59 -2.43
C LEU A 72 -11.72 3.54 -2.18
N ARG A 73 -12.61 3.67 -3.17
CA ARG A 73 -13.70 4.66 -3.16
C ARG A 73 -13.14 6.07 -2.96
N ASN A 74 -13.44 6.72 -1.83
CA ASN A 74 -12.98 8.08 -1.51
C ASN A 74 -11.71 8.07 -0.64
N GLN A 75 -10.94 7.00 -0.72
CA GLN A 75 -9.76 6.72 0.11
C GLN A 75 -8.70 6.06 -0.77
N LEU A 76 -7.49 5.98 -0.24
CA LEU A 76 -6.35 5.29 -0.84
C LEU A 76 -6.00 4.07 0.01
N LEU A 77 -5.67 2.96 -0.65
CA LEU A 77 -5.04 1.80 -0.04
C LEU A 77 -3.55 1.81 -0.40
N LEU A 78 -2.69 1.87 0.61
CA LEU A 78 -1.25 1.69 0.51
C LEU A 78 -0.88 0.28 0.96
N VAL A 79 0.04 -0.37 0.23
CA VAL A 79 0.46 -1.75 0.50
C VAL A 79 1.98 -1.84 0.50
N GLY A 80 2.55 -2.34 1.60
CA GLY A 80 3.94 -2.77 1.69
C GLY A 80 4.08 -4.23 1.26
N THR A 81 5.23 -4.58 0.69
CA THR A 81 5.49 -5.94 0.17
C THR A 81 5.77 -6.97 1.27
N THR A 82 6.31 -6.50 2.40
CA THR A 82 6.76 -7.33 3.50
C THR A 82 6.07 -7.01 4.83
N SER A 83 6.05 -7.99 5.72
CA SER A 83 5.59 -7.86 7.10
C SER A 83 6.46 -8.72 8.01
N THR A 84 6.97 -8.15 9.10
CA THR A 84 7.79 -8.86 10.08
C THR A 84 6.95 -9.25 11.29
N TYR A 85 7.09 -10.50 11.74
CA TYR A 85 6.52 -10.98 12.99
C TYR A 85 7.55 -10.87 14.12
N TYR A 86 7.20 -10.14 15.19
CA TYR A 86 8.07 -9.91 16.33
C TYR A 86 7.61 -10.62 17.62
N GLY A 87 6.48 -11.32 17.56
CA GLY A 87 5.89 -12.01 18.71
C GLY A 87 4.37 -11.91 18.72
N LYS A 88 3.74 -12.54 19.72
CA LYS A 88 2.28 -12.55 19.87
C LYS A 88 1.75 -11.12 19.88
N ASP A 89 0.81 -10.83 18.99
CA ASP A 89 0.18 -9.51 18.80
C ASP A 89 1.15 -8.37 18.42
N LYS A 90 2.40 -8.71 18.04
CA LYS A 90 3.42 -7.75 17.62
C LYS A 90 3.93 -8.10 16.22
N TYR A 91 3.32 -7.50 15.22
CA TYR A 91 3.64 -7.71 13.81
C TYR A 91 3.36 -6.46 12.99
N ASP A 92 4.01 -6.36 11.84
CA ASP A 92 3.83 -5.22 10.93
C ASP A 92 2.44 -5.22 10.29
N LEU A 93 1.73 -4.09 10.40
CA LEU A 93 0.49 -3.83 9.66
C LEU A 93 0.83 -3.18 8.32
N ASN A 94 1.25 -4.01 7.37
CA ASN A 94 1.80 -3.57 6.08
C ASN A 94 0.76 -3.02 5.09
N ALA A 95 -0.48 -2.78 5.52
CA ALA A 95 -1.50 -2.12 4.73
C ALA A 95 -2.12 -0.95 5.48
N LYS A 96 -2.32 0.15 4.75
CA LYS A 96 -2.88 1.37 5.30
C LYS A 96 -3.96 1.93 4.39
N VAL A 97 -5.06 2.36 5.00
CA VAL A 97 -6.11 3.11 4.32
C VAL A 97 -6.03 4.56 4.75
N CYS A 98 -5.87 5.47 3.78
CA CYS A 98 -5.77 6.90 4.00
C CYS A 98 -6.90 7.65 3.31
N ASP A 99 -7.31 8.79 3.85
CA ASP A 99 -8.12 9.75 3.10
C ASP A 99 -7.25 10.61 2.16
N TYR A 100 -7.91 11.44 1.34
CA TYR A 100 -7.22 12.37 0.44
C TYR A 100 -6.55 13.57 1.14
N ASN A 101 -6.78 13.76 2.45
CA ASN A 101 -6.02 14.71 3.27
C ASN A 101 -4.72 14.10 3.81
N GLY A 102 -4.45 12.82 3.52
CA GLY A 102 -3.29 12.09 3.99
C GLY A 102 -3.40 11.53 5.40
N SER A 103 -4.61 11.57 5.99
CA SER A 103 -4.85 11.02 7.32
C SER A 103 -5.05 9.51 7.27
N THR A 104 -4.41 8.80 8.19
CA THR A 104 -4.60 7.35 8.34
C THR A 104 -5.97 7.06 8.95
N ILE A 105 -6.81 6.32 8.21
CA ILE A 105 -8.13 5.89 8.67
C ILE A 105 -8.02 4.51 9.34
N ARG A 106 -7.25 3.58 8.76
CA ARG A 106 -7.08 2.20 9.26
C ARG A 106 -5.75 1.60 8.84
N GLU A 107 -5.31 0.62 9.63
CA GLU A 107 -4.13 -0.22 9.37
C GLU A 107 -4.49 -1.69 9.59
N PHE A 108 -3.94 -2.60 8.78
CA PHE A 108 -4.13 -4.05 8.95
C PHE A 108 -3.01 -4.85 8.26
N LEU A 109 -2.92 -6.14 8.59
CA LEU A 109 -1.96 -7.07 8.01
C LEU A 109 -2.52 -7.68 6.70
N LEU A 110 -1.75 -7.60 5.61
CA LEU A 110 -2.02 -8.30 4.35
C LEU A 110 -1.19 -9.58 4.18
N GLY A 111 -0.18 -9.81 5.02
CA GLY A 111 0.78 -10.90 4.89
C GLY A 111 2.09 -10.44 4.25
N ASP A 112 2.98 -11.38 3.92
CA ASP A 112 4.31 -11.13 3.34
C ASP A 112 4.40 -11.66 1.90
N GLY A 113 5.43 -11.25 1.16
CA GLY A 113 5.73 -11.72 -0.20
C GLY A 113 4.82 -11.15 -1.27
N ILE A 114 4.19 -9.99 -1.02
CA ILE A 114 3.27 -9.36 -1.97
C ILE A 114 4.04 -8.88 -3.20
N GLN A 115 3.62 -9.30 -4.40
CA GLN A 115 4.25 -8.94 -5.68
C GLN A 115 3.39 -8.03 -6.54
N SER A 116 2.09 -7.95 -6.25
CA SER A 116 1.17 -7.02 -6.91
C SER A 116 -0.06 -6.77 -6.05
N ALA A 117 -0.65 -5.60 -6.21
CA ALA A 117 -1.92 -5.22 -5.62
C ALA A 117 -2.82 -4.58 -6.69
N ALA A 118 -4.07 -5.03 -6.77
CA ALA A 118 -5.09 -4.44 -7.65
C ALA A 118 -6.44 -4.39 -6.94
N MET A 119 -7.24 -3.36 -7.23
CA MET A 119 -8.59 -3.20 -6.71
C MET A 119 -9.63 -3.37 -7.82
N ALA A 120 -10.63 -4.23 -7.59
CA ALA A 120 -11.78 -4.34 -8.48
C ALA A 120 -12.79 -3.21 -8.17
N GLY A 121 -13.25 -2.48 -9.19
CA GLY A 121 -14.19 -1.35 -9.07
C GLY A 121 -15.63 -1.72 -8.67
N THR A 122 -15.87 -2.93 -8.16
CA THR A 122 -17.21 -3.31 -7.68
C THR A 122 -17.48 -2.70 -6.31
N SER A 123 -18.76 -2.51 -5.96
CA SER A 123 -19.16 -1.93 -4.67
C SER A 123 -18.68 -2.74 -3.45
N GLN A 124 -18.19 -3.97 -3.65
CA GLN A 124 -17.49 -4.78 -2.65
C GLN A 124 -15.99 -4.64 -2.93
N SER A 125 -15.31 -3.83 -2.14
CA SER A 125 -13.89 -3.51 -2.38
C SER A 125 -13.01 -4.70 -2.01
N VAL A 126 -12.82 -5.58 -2.98
CA VAL A 126 -11.91 -6.73 -2.95
C VAL A 126 -10.55 -6.28 -3.46
N SER A 127 -9.51 -6.45 -2.64
CA SER A 127 -8.13 -6.33 -3.08
C SER A 127 -7.60 -7.69 -3.51
N ARG A 128 -6.91 -7.75 -4.66
CA ARG A 128 -6.16 -8.93 -5.09
C ARG A 128 -4.69 -8.72 -4.77
N VAL A 129 -4.13 -9.63 -3.99
CA VAL A 129 -2.71 -9.65 -3.60
C VAL A 129 -2.12 -10.99 -4.03
N LEU A 130 -1.00 -10.97 -4.77
CA LEU A 130 -0.32 -12.17 -5.27
C LEU A 130 1.04 -12.35 -4.59
N SER A 131 1.34 -13.55 -4.09
CA SER A 131 2.64 -13.95 -3.53
C SER A 131 3.07 -15.34 -4.04
N PRO A 132 4.39 -15.65 -4.21
CA PRO A 132 4.83 -16.97 -4.68
C PRO A 132 4.60 -18.07 -3.65
N GLY A 133 4.04 -19.20 -4.06
CA GLY A 133 3.83 -20.37 -3.18
C GLY A 133 2.61 -20.25 -2.25
N MET A 134 1.86 -19.15 -2.32
CA MET A 134 0.58 -18.96 -1.62
C MET A 134 -0.53 -18.61 -2.63
N SER A 135 -1.74 -19.12 -2.41
CA SER A 135 -2.90 -18.80 -3.24
C SER A 135 -3.30 -17.33 -3.11
N MET A 136 -3.99 -16.81 -4.12
CA MET A 136 -4.52 -15.45 -4.19
C MET A 136 -5.27 -15.05 -2.90
N ALA A 137 -4.81 -14.00 -2.25
CA ALA A 137 -5.53 -13.40 -1.12
C ALA A 137 -6.53 -12.36 -1.66
N ILE A 138 -7.80 -12.59 -1.37
CA ILE A 138 -8.90 -11.64 -1.58
C ILE A 138 -9.26 -11.08 -0.21
N ASN A 139 -9.00 -9.81 0.06
CA ASN A 139 -9.43 -9.21 1.34
C ASN A 139 -10.71 -8.39 1.17
N ASP A 140 -11.73 -8.68 1.99
CA ASP A 140 -12.89 -7.81 2.13
C ASP A 140 -12.55 -6.64 3.06
N MET A 141 -12.38 -5.48 2.44
CA MET A 141 -11.96 -4.26 3.11
C MET A 141 -13.07 -3.64 3.99
N ARG A 142 -14.32 -4.15 3.97
CA ARG A 142 -15.41 -3.67 4.83
C ARG A 142 -15.42 -4.30 6.22
N THR A 143 -15.11 -5.59 6.34
CA THR A 143 -15.54 -6.39 7.51
C THR A 143 -14.43 -6.85 8.45
N LYS A 144 -13.16 -6.43 8.23
CA LYS A 144 -11.98 -6.94 8.97
C LYS A 144 -11.78 -8.46 8.87
N ARG A 145 -12.45 -9.16 7.96
CA ARG A 145 -12.29 -10.60 7.82
C ARG A 145 -11.22 -10.89 6.78
N HIS A 146 -10.14 -11.55 7.23
CA HIS A 146 -9.29 -12.34 6.35
C HIS A 146 -10.20 -13.35 5.64
N ILE A 147 -10.46 -13.15 4.35
CA ILE A 147 -10.97 -14.27 3.55
C ILE A 147 -9.73 -15.10 3.29
N LEU A 148 -9.64 -16.23 4.00
CA LEU A 148 -8.58 -17.21 3.83
C LEU A 148 -8.36 -17.51 2.34
N PRO A 149 -7.12 -17.82 1.92
CA PRO A 149 -6.83 -18.17 0.54
C PRO A 149 -7.84 -19.21 0.05
N ILE A 150 -8.48 -18.95 -1.10
CA ILE A 150 -9.22 -19.98 -1.81
C ILE A 150 -8.17 -20.98 -2.28
N VAL A 151 -8.02 -22.08 -1.55
CA VAL A 151 -7.29 -23.25 -2.02
C VAL A 151 -8.22 -23.95 -3.01
N MET A 152 -7.99 -23.76 -4.31
CA MET A 152 -8.48 -24.73 -5.29
C MET A 152 -7.49 -25.91 -5.29
N GLN A 153 -8.06 -27.10 -5.13
CA GLN A 153 -7.37 -28.39 -5.05
C GLN A 153 -6.46 -28.66 -6.24
#